data_AF-A0A9E3MQB8-F1
#
_entry.id   AF-A0A9E3MQB8-F1
#
_cell.length_a   1.000
_cell.length_b   1.000
_cell.length_c   1.000
_cell.angle_alpha   90.00
_cell.angle_beta   90.00
_cell.angle_gamma   90.00
#
_symmetry.space_group_name_H-M   'P 1'
#
loop_
_entity.id
_entity.type
_entity.pdbx_description
1 polymer ?
#
loop_
_entity_poly.entity_id
_entity_poly.type
_entity_poly.pdbx_seq_one_letter_code
_entity_poly.pdbx_strand_id
1 'polypeptide(L)'
;VNGAVHAEADWFQGNATQNFWRGAENLSVNPTNGSDRWAVSQAAAYRRMHLRGNLTLDDNGWSSGGLLADTKVDGQVNSGSQQQWLTRNSQLGSWTGANWNMVFVGSQGVPGTTFPNPPHTTVAQSPVSREKPFLYVDGDGAYKVFVPSPRSNSSGTSWASGSPSGSSLSLDTFYVVKPGASAADINAALAAGKNLLVTPGVYHLNQTLQVNRADTVVLGLGLATFVPDNGVTAMKVADVDGVKVAGVLFDAGTTNSPTLMEVGPTGSSASHTANPTSLHDVYFRVGGAGVGKATTSLVINSDNVIADHTWIWRADHGSGVGWTSNTADTGLIVNGDNVTAYGLFVEHYQKYQTIWNGNGGRTYFYQNEMPYDPPNQAAWMNGSTQGYAAYKVADSVTSHQAYGLGSYCYFNVNPGVVAERAIEAPNTAGVRFQSMVTVSLGGTGTIRHVVNGTGGPSNSSTNVANLTSYP
;
A
#
# COMPACT_ATOMS: atom_id res chain seq x y z
N VAL A 1 26.76 -0.84 -5.54
CA VAL A 1 27.09 0.36 -4.75
C VAL A 1 28.03 -0.07 -3.63
N ASN A 2 29.30 0.36 -3.66
CA ASN A 2 30.19 0.27 -2.49
C ASN A 2 29.97 1.56 -1.68
N GLY A 3 29.26 1.49 -0.57
CA GLY A 3 28.65 2.63 0.12
C GLY A 3 27.24 2.31 0.58
N ALA A 4 26.42 3.33 0.81
CA ALA A 4 25.06 3.21 1.34
C ALA A 4 23.99 3.65 0.33
N VAL A 5 22.79 3.08 0.46
CA VAL A 5 21.56 3.60 -0.15
C VAL A 5 20.54 3.72 0.98
N HIS A 6 20.64 4.83 1.72
CA HIS A 6 19.95 5.02 2.99
C HIS A 6 18.89 6.11 2.98
N ALA A 7 18.02 6.03 3.98
CA ALA A 7 17.14 7.11 4.43
C ALA A 7 17.32 7.30 5.93
N GLU A 8 17.45 8.55 6.35
CA GLU A 8 17.63 8.98 7.74
C GLU A 8 16.58 10.05 8.08
N ALA A 9 16.41 10.35 9.36
CA ALA A 9 15.40 11.27 9.85
C ALA A 9 15.99 12.50 10.55
N ASP A 10 17.26 12.82 10.30
CA ASP A 10 17.95 13.99 10.86
C ASP A 10 17.16 15.30 10.68
N TRP A 11 16.54 15.48 9.50
CA TRP A 11 15.76 16.68 9.18
C TRP A 11 14.58 16.89 10.13
N PHE A 12 14.11 15.82 10.77
CA PHE A 12 13.05 15.86 11.77
C PHE A 12 13.49 15.20 13.09
N GLN A 13 14.76 15.39 13.47
CA GLN A 13 15.30 15.04 14.79
C GLN A 13 15.14 13.54 15.12
N GLY A 14 15.37 12.67 14.15
CA GLY A 14 15.22 11.21 14.28
C GLY A 14 13.78 10.71 14.10
N ASN A 15 12.80 11.61 14.00
CA ASN A 15 11.41 11.23 13.71
C ASN A 15 11.21 10.94 12.22
N ALA A 16 11.15 9.65 11.87
CA ALA A 16 10.94 9.19 10.51
C ALA A 16 9.46 9.16 10.09
N THR A 17 8.50 9.61 10.92
CA THR A 17 7.06 9.51 10.62
C THR A 17 6.64 10.24 9.35
N GLN A 18 7.48 11.12 8.78
CA GLN A 18 7.23 11.84 7.52
C GLN A 18 8.25 11.50 6.40
N ASN A 19 9.01 10.41 6.55
CA ASN A 19 9.94 9.94 5.52
C ASN A 19 9.22 9.15 4.42
N PHE A 20 8.38 9.85 3.65
CA PHE A 20 7.53 9.29 2.60
C PHE A 20 8.16 9.34 1.20
N TRP A 21 7.38 8.85 0.22
CA TRP A 21 7.48 9.08 -1.22
C TRP A 21 8.89 8.88 -1.79
N ARG A 22 9.43 7.68 -1.59
CA ARG A 22 10.75 7.30 -2.11
C ARG A 22 10.80 5.80 -2.40
N GLY A 23 11.89 5.34 -2.98
CA GLY A 23 12.10 3.90 -3.15
C GLY A 23 13.53 3.58 -3.55
N ALA A 24 13.95 2.37 -3.24
CA ALA A 24 15.21 1.79 -3.68
C ALA A 24 14.93 0.47 -4.40
N GLU A 25 15.48 0.29 -5.60
CA GLU A 25 15.20 -0.88 -6.42
C GLU A 25 16.40 -1.38 -7.23
N ASN A 26 16.56 -2.71 -7.29
CA ASN A 26 17.46 -3.42 -8.20
C ASN A 26 18.96 -3.03 -8.05
N LEU A 27 19.41 -2.85 -6.81
CA LEU A 27 20.79 -2.53 -6.47
C LEU A 27 21.41 -3.60 -5.57
N SER A 28 22.68 -3.91 -5.80
CA SER A 28 23.53 -4.55 -4.79
C SER A 28 24.31 -3.50 -4.03
N VAL A 29 24.19 -3.48 -2.71
CA VAL A 29 24.78 -2.48 -1.81
C VAL A 29 25.73 -3.18 -0.85
N ASN A 30 26.94 -2.65 -0.74
CA ASN A 30 28.00 -3.12 0.15
C ASN A 30 28.38 -1.96 1.09
N PRO A 31 27.72 -1.85 2.25
CA PRO A 31 27.94 -0.73 3.18
C PRO A 31 29.35 -0.76 3.75
N THR A 32 30.00 0.41 3.80
CA THR A 32 31.39 0.56 4.27
C THR A 32 31.62 -0.03 5.67
N ASN A 33 30.63 0.12 6.55
CA ASN A 33 30.70 -0.34 7.94
C ASN A 33 29.91 -1.64 8.18
N GLY A 34 29.51 -2.35 7.12
CA GLY A 34 28.73 -3.58 7.21
C GLY A 34 27.26 -3.40 7.63
N SER A 35 26.77 -2.18 7.76
CA SER A 35 25.36 -1.86 8.04
C SER A 35 24.87 -0.69 7.21
N ASP A 36 23.60 -0.75 6.81
CA ASP A 36 22.87 0.32 6.14
C ASP A 36 21.62 0.70 6.96
N ARG A 37 20.97 1.81 6.59
CA ARG A 37 19.78 2.34 7.28
C ARG A 37 18.68 2.68 6.29
N TRP A 38 17.45 2.25 6.56
CA TRP A 38 16.28 2.63 5.78
C TRP A 38 15.18 3.10 6.72
N ALA A 39 15.42 4.25 7.38
CA ALA A 39 14.50 4.87 8.31
C ALA A 39 13.39 5.59 7.57
N VAL A 40 12.30 4.89 7.31
CA VAL A 40 11.19 5.38 6.48
C VAL A 40 9.83 5.16 7.11
N SER A 41 8.83 5.79 6.51
CA SER A 41 7.41 5.56 6.77
C SER A 41 6.71 4.98 5.53
N GLN A 42 5.42 5.25 5.33
CA GLN A 42 4.62 4.78 4.20
C GLN A 42 5.16 5.26 2.82
N ALA A 43 4.80 4.54 1.76
CA ALA A 43 5.23 4.79 0.37
C ALA A 43 6.76 4.93 0.17
N ALA A 44 7.51 4.07 0.86
CA ALA A 44 8.97 4.04 0.82
C ALA A 44 9.48 2.61 0.54
N ALA A 45 9.29 2.14 -0.69
CA ALA A 45 9.52 0.74 -1.06
C ALA A 45 11.02 0.37 -1.08
N TYR A 46 11.38 -0.78 -0.50
CA TYR A 46 12.71 -1.38 -0.63
C TYR A 46 12.60 -2.71 -1.38
N ARG A 47 12.83 -2.68 -2.70
CA ARG A 47 12.51 -3.79 -3.61
C ARG A 47 13.73 -4.35 -4.32
N ARG A 48 13.82 -5.66 -4.50
CA ARG A 48 14.86 -6.27 -5.35
C ARG A 48 16.28 -5.83 -4.99
N MET A 49 16.54 -5.59 -3.71
CA MET A 49 17.84 -5.16 -3.22
C MET A 49 18.68 -6.37 -2.85
N HIS A 50 20.01 -6.27 -3.01
CA HIS A 50 20.96 -7.16 -2.36
C HIS A 50 21.84 -6.36 -1.42
N LEU A 51 21.48 -6.35 -0.14
CA LEU A 51 22.27 -5.68 0.89
C LEU A 51 23.26 -6.67 1.51
N ARG A 52 24.56 -6.42 1.32
CA ARG A 52 25.66 -7.23 1.83
C ARG A 52 26.09 -6.76 3.23
N GLY A 53 25.15 -6.79 4.17
CA GLY A 53 25.34 -6.30 5.52
C GLY A 53 24.05 -6.36 6.34
N ASN A 54 24.05 -5.64 7.46
CA ASN A 54 22.88 -5.45 8.32
C ASN A 54 22.03 -4.27 7.84
N LEU A 55 20.75 -4.26 8.21
CA LEU A 55 19.81 -3.16 7.92
C LEU A 55 19.10 -2.72 9.19
N THR A 56 19.15 -1.42 9.50
CA THR A 56 18.31 -0.82 10.55
C THR A 56 17.17 -0.04 9.90
N LEU A 57 15.96 -0.20 10.40
CA LEU A 57 14.75 0.37 9.79
C LEU A 57 14.26 1.66 10.46
N ASP A 58 14.94 2.14 11.49
CA ASP A 58 14.62 3.40 12.17
C ASP A 58 15.85 4.31 12.30
N ASP A 59 15.62 5.46 12.93
CA ASP A 59 16.67 6.41 13.28
C ASP A 59 16.51 6.88 14.74
N ASN A 60 16.21 5.92 15.63
CA ASN A 60 16.04 6.09 17.08
C ASN A 60 14.85 6.98 17.53
N GLY A 61 14.12 7.62 16.61
CA GLY A 61 12.84 8.30 16.88
C GLY A 61 11.63 7.47 16.45
N TRP A 62 10.45 8.09 16.27
CA TRP A 62 9.27 7.38 15.78
C TRP A 62 9.39 7.01 14.30
N SER A 63 8.83 5.87 13.90
CA SER A 63 8.84 5.40 12.51
C SER A 63 7.62 4.50 12.23
N SER A 64 7.04 4.61 11.03
CA SER A 64 5.76 3.98 10.67
C SER A 64 5.76 3.40 9.24
N GLY A 65 6.83 2.70 8.89
CA GLY A 65 6.96 1.95 7.65
C GLY A 65 6.15 0.66 7.66
N GLY A 66 6.36 -0.25 6.73
CA GLY A 66 7.20 -0.15 5.56
C GLY A 66 7.13 -1.44 4.74
N LEU A 67 7.81 -1.45 3.60
CA LEU A 67 7.86 -2.60 2.70
C LEU A 67 9.31 -2.99 2.40
N LEU A 68 9.62 -4.27 2.63
CA LEU A 68 10.76 -4.96 2.04
C LEU A 68 10.24 -6.10 1.16
N ALA A 69 10.52 -6.08 -0.15
CA ALA A 69 10.05 -7.11 -1.08
C ALA A 69 11.12 -7.58 -2.07
N ASP A 70 11.08 -8.85 -2.45
CA ASP A 70 12.00 -9.47 -3.41
C ASP A 70 13.50 -9.25 -3.08
N THR A 71 13.83 -9.08 -1.80
CA THR A 71 15.12 -8.53 -1.37
C THR A 71 15.92 -9.57 -0.60
N LYS A 72 17.24 -9.52 -0.77
CA LYS A 72 18.20 -10.28 0.02
C LYS A 72 18.99 -9.34 0.93
N VAL A 73 18.95 -9.59 2.23
CA VAL A 73 19.83 -8.95 3.23
C VAL A 73 20.70 -10.06 3.80
N ASP A 74 22.01 -10.00 3.56
CA ASP A 74 22.94 -11.05 4.00
C ASP A 74 23.05 -11.11 5.53
N GLY A 75 22.90 -9.96 6.22
CA GLY A 75 22.95 -9.84 7.67
C GLY A 75 21.58 -9.79 8.35
N GLN A 76 21.55 -9.18 9.53
CA GLN A 76 20.33 -8.99 10.32
C GLN A 76 19.57 -7.74 9.88
N VAL A 77 18.25 -7.85 9.78
CA VAL A 77 17.36 -6.69 9.75
C VAL A 77 16.86 -6.40 11.17
N ASN A 78 17.02 -5.15 11.62
CA ASN A 78 16.54 -4.65 12.89
C ASN A 78 15.41 -3.64 12.64
N SER A 79 14.21 -3.93 13.14
CA SER A 79 13.07 -3.00 13.02
C SER A 79 13.29 -1.69 13.77
N GLY A 80 14.11 -1.70 14.82
CA GLY A 80 14.22 -0.58 15.75
C GLY A 80 12.84 -0.19 16.28
N SER A 81 12.53 1.12 16.24
CA SER A 81 11.26 1.69 16.69
C SER A 81 10.05 1.49 15.77
N GLN A 82 10.23 0.88 14.58
CA GLN A 82 9.18 0.73 13.58
C GLN A 82 7.90 0.18 14.20
N GLN A 83 6.79 0.91 14.05
CA GLN A 83 5.49 0.51 14.58
C GLN A 83 5.02 -0.82 13.95
N GLN A 84 5.20 -0.96 12.65
CA GLN A 84 4.83 -2.13 11.88
C GLN A 84 5.74 -2.30 10.67
N TRP A 85 5.72 -3.47 10.02
CA TRP A 85 6.47 -3.70 8.78
C TRP A 85 5.96 -4.90 8.00
N LEU A 86 6.00 -4.84 6.65
CA LEU A 86 5.81 -6.00 5.79
C LEU A 86 7.13 -6.42 5.12
N THR A 87 7.49 -7.69 5.26
CA THR A 87 8.56 -8.33 4.48
C THR A 87 8.03 -9.48 3.63
N ARG A 88 8.03 -9.32 2.30
CA ARG A 88 7.48 -10.29 1.34
C ARG A 88 8.55 -10.92 0.45
N ASN A 89 8.48 -12.23 0.20
CA ASN A 89 9.32 -12.94 -0.76
C ASN A 89 10.81 -12.57 -0.67
N SER A 90 11.35 -12.53 0.54
CA SER A 90 12.70 -12.03 0.80
C SER A 90 13.55 -13.03 1.57
N GLN A 91 14.86 -12.83 1.56
CA GLN A 91 15.84 -13.66 2.25
C GLN A 91 16.65 -12.79 3.19
N LEU A 92 16.52 -13.01 4.49
CA LEU A 92 17.27 -12.28 5.51
C LEU A 92 18.25 -13.22 6.19
N GLY A 93 19.40 -12.73 6.66
CA GLY A 93 20.26 -13.50 7.56
C GLY A 93 19.56 -13.77 8.89
N SER A 94 18.91 -12.74 9.45
CA SER A 94 17.95 -12.86 10.55
C SER A 94 17.08 -11.60 10.66
N TRP A 95 16.07 -11.64 11.52
CA TRP A 95 15.28 -10.47 11.91
C TRP A 95 15.33 -10.28 13.43
N THR A 96 15.36 -9.03 13.89
CA THR A 96 15.18 -8.65 15.29
C THR A 96 14.30 -7.40 15.43
N GLY A 97 13.76 -7.21 16.63
CA GLY A 97 12.86 -6.10 16.95
C GLY A 97 11.39 -6.38 16.61
N ALA A 98 10.52 -5.66 17.30
CA ALA A 98 9.09 -5.64 17.09
C ALA A 98 8.48 -4.43 17.82
N ASN A 99 7.35 -3.93 17.33
CA ASN A 99 6.51 -3.00 18.07
C ASN A 99 5.06 -3.48 18.08
N TRP A 100 4.25 -3.19 17.06
CA TRP A 100 2.83 -3.57 17.04
C TRP A 100 2.47 -4.65 16.02
N ASN A 101 3.07 -4.66 14.83
CA ASN A 101 2.64 -5.57 13.76
C ASN A 101 3.76 -5.85 12.73
N MET A 102 4.60 -6.87 12.96
CA MET A 102 5.62 -7.29 11.98
C MET A 102 5.14 -8.51 11.20
N VAL A 103 4.94 -8.35 9.89
CA VAL A 103 4.34 -9.36 9.03
C VAL A 103 5.35 -9.87 8.01
N PHE A 104 5.46 -11.18 7.90
CA PHE A 104 6.37 -11.86 6.98
C PHE A 104 5.56 -12.80 6.07
N VAL A 105 5.75 -12.70 4.75
CA VAL A 105 5.00 -13.50 3.79
C VAL A 105 5.92 -14.07 2.73
N GLY A 106 6.05 -15.39 2.65
CA GLY A 106 6.97 -16.00 1.70
C GLY A 106 8.43 -15.66 1.97
N SER A 107 8.79 -15.21 3.17
CA SER A 107 10.16 -14.75 3.49
C SER A 107 10.93 -15.81 4.29
N GLN A 108 12.25 -15.80 4.14
CA GLN A 108 13.20 -16.73 4.75
C GLN A 108 14.13 -16.00 5.72
N GLY A 109 14.62 -16.68 6.75
CA GLY A 109 15.42 -16.07 7.81
C GLY A 109 14.64 -15.09 8.69
N VAL A 110 13.33 -15.33 8.81
CA VAL A 110 12.37 -14.54 9.60
C VAL A 110 11.82 -15.40 10.75
N PRO A 111 11.34 -14.79 11.85
CA PRO A 111 10.72 -15.50 12.96
C PRO A 111 9.42 -16.21 12.54
N GLY A 112 9.02 -17.22 13.31
CA GLY A 112 7.68 -17.80 13.20
C GLY A 112 6.60 -16.89 13.81
N THR A 113 5.33 -17.24 13.63
CA THR A 113 4.22 -16.50 14.24
C THR A 113 4.27 -16.61 15.77
N THR A 114 4.33 -15.48 16.46
CA THR A 114 4.31 -15.37 17.93
C THR A 114 3.36 -14.30 18.44
N PHE A 115 2.57 -13.67 17.55
CA PHE A 115 1.57 -12.68 17.92
C PHE A 115 0.66 -13.21 19.04
N PRO A 116 0.46 -12.46 20.15
CA PRO A 116 0.73 -11.02 20.28
C PRO A 116 2.12 -10.64 20.81
N ASN A 117 2.96 -11.57 21.28
CA ASN A 117 4.23 -11.22 21.94
C ASN A 117 5.39 -12.21 21.63
N PRO A 118 6.42 -11.79 20.88
CA PRO A 118 6.47 -10.54 20.10
C PRO A 118 5.41 -10.57 18.98
N PRO A 119 4.93 -9.41 18.49
CA PRO A 119 3.86 -9.34 17.50
C PRO A 119 4.38 -9.63 16.07
N HIS A 120 4.77 -10.88 15.86
CA HIS A 120 5.21 -11.42 14.59
C HIS A 120 4.11 -12.29 13.98
N THR A 121 3.78 -12.06 12.71
CA THR A 121 2.83 -12.85 11.92
C THR A 121 3.52 -13.37 10.68
N THR A 122 3.64 -14.68 10.55
CA THR A 122 4.38 -15.31 9.45
C THR A 122 3.49 -16.23 8.63
N VAL A 123 3.47 -15.98 7.33
CA VAL A 123 2.80 -16.81 6.32
C VAL A 123 3.88 -17.41 5.41
N ALA A 124 3.94 -18.73 5.31
CA ALA A 124 5.06 -19.44 4.69
C ALA A 124 5.28 -19.11 3.20
N GLN A 125 4.22 -18.79 2.46
CA GLN A 125 4.24 -18.54 1.02
C GLN A 125 3.31 -17.39 0.65
N SER A 126 3.70 -16.57 -0.34
CA SER A 126 2.76 -15.68 -1.01
C SER A 126 1.93 -16.51 -2.00
N PRO A 127 0.61 -16.68 -1.81
CA PRO A 127 -0.20 -17.55 -2.67
C PRO A 127 -0.20 -17.14 -4.14
N VAL A 128 -0.20 -15.84 -4.41
CA VAL A 128 -0.05 -15.26 -5.75
C VAL A 128 0.78 -14.00 -5.62
N SER A 129 1.81 -13.84 -6.45
CA SER A 129 2.60 -12.62 -6.47
C SER A 129 3.07 -12.34 -7.89
N ARG A 130 3.42 -11.09 -8.16
CA ARG A 130 4.19 -10.69 -9.32
C ARG A 130 5.16 -9.64 -8.82
N GLU A 131 6.42 -9.71 -9.25
CA GLU A 131 7.35 -8.63 -8.90
C GLU A 131 7.14 -7.44 -9.83
N LYS A 132 7.42 -6.24 -9.32
CA LYS A 132 7.19 -4.98 -10.03
C LYS A 132 8.01 -4.94 -11.33
N PRO A 133 7.45 -4.44 -12.46
CA PRO A 133 8.26 -4.12 -13.63
C PRO A 133 9.33 -3.07 -13.32
N PHE A 134 10.51 -3.20 -13.93
CA PHE A 134 11.61 -2.26 -13.72
C PHE A 134 12.39 -1.99 -15.01
N LEU A 135 12.88 -0.76 -15.13
CA LEU A 135 13.78 -0.35 -16.20
C LEU A 135 15.18 -0.92 -15.94
N TYR A 136 15.83 -1.41 -16.99
CA TYR A 136 17.22 -1.83 -16.95
C TYR A 136 17.92 -1.52 -18.28
N VAL A 137 19.25 -1.58 -18.26
CA VAL A 137 20.09 -1.49 -19.46
C VAL A 137 20.65 -2.89 -19.72
N ASP A 138 20.48 -3.40 -20.94
CA ASP A 138 21.00 -4.71 -21.31
C ASP A 138 22.50 -4.68 -21.68
N GLY A 139 23.05 -5.85 -22.05
CA GLY A 139 24.46 -5.99 -22.41
C GLY A 139 24.89 -5.20 -23.65
N ASP A 140 23.95 -4.81 -24.51
CA ASP A 140 24.18 -4.01 -25.72
C ASP A 140 24.02 -2.50 -25.44
N GLY A 141 23.69 -2.12 -24.21
CA GLY A 141 23.47 -0.73 -23.81
C GLY A 141 22.06 -0.21 -24.09
N ALA A 142 21.12 -1.06 -24.47
CA ALA A 142 19.74 -0.66 -24.77
C ALA A 142 18.89 -0.61 -23.50
N TYR A 143 18.08 0.45 -23.38
CA TYR A 143 17.06 0.53 -22.33
C TYR A 143 15.90 -0.44 -22.62
N LYS A 144 15.55 -1.23 -21.61
CA LYS A 144 14.44 -2.19 -21.65
C LYS A 144 13.68 -2.16 -20.33
N VAL A 145 12.43 -2.60 -20.37
CA VAL A 145 11.62 -2.83 -19.17
C VAL A 145 11.45 -4.32 -18.99
N PHE A 146 11.95 -4.87 -17.88
CA PHE A 146 11.69 -6.25 -17.51
C PHE A 146 10.33 -6.34 -16.82
N VAL A 147 9.51 -7.30 -17.24
CA VAL A 147 8.17 -7.56 -16.73
C VAL A 147 8.16 -8.97 -16.14
N PRO A 148 8.32 -9.12 -14.80
CA PRO A 148 8.30 -10.42 -14.15
C PRO A 148 6.97 -11.17 -14.36
N SER A 149 7.05 -12.48 -14.56
CA SER A 149 5.88 -13.36 -14.63
C SER A 149 5.20 -13.49 -13.27
N PRO A 150 3.87 -13.73 -13.21
CA PRO A 150 3.20 -14.14 -11.99
C PRO A 150 3.81 -15.42 -11.40
N ARG A 151 3.84 -15.52 -10.08
CA ARG A 151 4.30 -16.67 -9.30
C ARG A 151 3.18 -17.10 -8.36
N SER A 152 2.99 -18.40 -8.21
CA SER A 152 2.10 -18.98 -7.21
C SER A 152 2.91 -19.59 -6.06
N ASN A 153 2.36 -19.52 -4.85
CA ASN A 153 2.94 -20.09 -3.63
C ASN A 153 4.44 -19.79 -3.48
N SER A 154 4.84 -18.56 -3.79
CA SER A 154 6.25 -18.17 -3.85
C SER A 154 6.85 -17.99 -2.47
N SER A 155 8.15 -18.26 -2.36
CA SER A 155 8.98 -17.94 -1.20
C SER A 155 10.38 -17.52 -1.65
N GLY A 156 11.00 -16.60 -0.92
CA GLY A 156 12.30 -16.03 -1.23
C GLY A 156 12.31 -15.15 -2.49
N THR A 157 13.50 -14.64 -2.80
CA THR A 157 13.71 -13.74 -3.93
C THR A 157 13.48 -14.44 -5.27
N SER A 158 13.04 -13.69 -6.27
CA SER A 158 12.87 -14.11 -7.66
C SER A 158 14.19 -14.32 -8.41
N TRP A 159 15.30 -13.76 -7.91
CA TRP A 159 16.53 -13.57 -8.68
C TRP A 159 17.79 -14.21 -8.08
N ALA A 160 17.81 -14.56 -6.79
CA ALA A 160 19.04 -15.10 -6.18
C ALA A 160 19.43 -16.48 -6.71
N SER A 161 18.46 -17.27 -7.22
CA SER A 161 18.68 -18.60 -7.80
C SER A 161 18.78 -18.61 -9.32
N GLY A 162 18.99 -17.44 -9.96
CA GLY A 162 19.11 -17.29 -11.40
C GLY A 162 18.15 -16.26 -11.99
N SER A 163 18.06 -16.23 -13.31
CA SER A 163 17.21 -15.26 -14.01
C SER A 163 15.74 -15.47 -13.66
N PRO A 164 15.02 -14.44 -13.19
CA PRO A 164 13.58 -14.55 -12.97
C PRO A 164 12.85 -14.81 -14.29
N SER A 165 11.73 -15.54 -14.23
CA SER A 165 10.82 -15.66 -15.38
C SER A 165 10.14 -14.32 -15.65
N GLY A 166 10.05 -13.93 -16.91
CA GLY A 166 9.44 -12.68 -17.35
C GLY A 166 9.77 -12.38 -18.81
N SER A 167 9.36 -11.20 -19.26
CA SER A 167 9.65 -10.68 -20.60
C SER A 167 10.41 -9.36 -20.53
N SER A 168 11.28 -9.10 -21.50
CA SER A 168 11.97 -7.82 -21.65
C SER A 168 11.40 -7.05 -22.82
N LEU A 169 10.72 -5.94 -22.54
CA LEU A 169 10.12 -5.08 -23.55
C LEU A 169 11.13 -4.00 -23.97
N SER A 170 11.27 -3.79 -25.29
CA SER A 170 12.05 -2.65 -25.82
C SER A 170 11.41 -1.33 -25.39
N LEU A 171 12.24 -0.33 -25.06
CA LEU A 171 11.76 1.02 -24.79
C LEU A 171 10.99 1.62 -25.98
N ASP A 172 11.23 1.17 -27.21
CA ASP A 172 10.47 1.60 -28.41
C ASP A 172 8.98 1.24 -28.33
N THR A 173 8.61 0.27 -27.50
CA THR A 173 7.20 -0.09 -27.24
C THR A 173 6.51 0.85 -26.24
N PHE A 174 7.24 1.80 -25.65
CA PHE A 174 6.74 2.75 -24.68
C PHE A 174 6.59 4.14 -25.29
N TYR A 175 5.57 4.86 -24.84
CA TYR A 175 5.54 6.30 -24.90
C TYR A 175 6.21 6.86 -23.63
N VAL A 176 7.27 7.63 -23.83
CA VAL A 176 8.02 8.26 -22.73
C VAL A 176 7.34 9.58 -22.39
N VAL A 177 6.50 9.56 -21.35
CA VAL A 177 5.76 10.73 -20.90
C VAL A 177 6.72 11.70 -20.22
N LYS A 178 6.72 12.95 -20.68
CA LYS A 178 7.58 14.05 -20.20
C LYS A 178 6.73 15.30 -19.93
N PRO A 179 7.22 16.27 -19.13
CA PRO A 179 6.54 17.54 -18.95
C PRO A 179 6.11 18.16 -20.30
N GLY A 180 4.85 18.57 -20.38
CA GLY A 180 4.22 19.07 -21.61
C GLY A 180 3.34 18.07 -22.36
N ALA A 181 3.46 16.76 -22.10
CA ALA A 181 2.53 15.76 -22.65
C ALA A 181 1.12 15.97 -22.06
N SER A 182 0.12 16.05 -22.92
CA SER A 182 -1.27 16.17 -22.51
C SER A 182 -1.88 14.79 -22.22
N ALA A 183 -3.00 14.76 -21.47
CA ALA A 183 -3.78 13.55 -21.32
C ALA A 183 -4.26 12.97 -22.68
N ALA A 184 -4.46 13.82 -23.69
CA ALA A 184 -4.80 13.39 -25.05
C ALA A 184 -3.65 12.65 -25.72
N ASP A 185 -2.42 13.15 -25.60
CA ASP A 185 -1.23 12.50 -26.17
C ASP A 185 -0.99 11.13 -25.52
N ILE A 186 -1.15 11.06 -24.20
CA ILE A 186 -1.00 9.82 -23.43
C ILE A 186 -2.07 8.80 -23.87
N ASN A 187 -3.33 9.22 -23.99
CA ASN A 187 -4.41 8.33 -24.47
C ASN A 187 -4.21 7.90 -25.92
N ALA A 188 -3.76 8.79 -26.80
CA ALA A 188 -3.45 8.44 -28.19
C ALA A 188 -2.34 7.38 -28.26
N ALA A 189 -1.30 7.48 -27.43
CA ALA A 189 -0.26 6.48 -27.34
C ALA A 189 -0.77 5.12 -26.83
N LEU A 190 -1.59 5.11 -25.79
CA LEU A 190 -2.24 3.91 -25.26
C LEU A 190 -3.10 3.22 -26.34
N ALA A 191 -3.92 4.00 -27.06
CA ALA A 191 -4.74 3.54 -28.17
C ALA A 191 -3.91 3.01 -29.34
N ALA A 192 -2.74 3.61 -29.61
CA ALA A 192 -1.79 3.15 -30.62
C ALA A 192 -0.98 1.91 -30.19
N GLY A 193 -1.29 1.30 -29.04
CA GLY A 193 -0.63 0.06 -28.59
C GLY A 193 0.66 0.26 -27.80
N LYS A 194 0.98 1.49 -27.38
CA LYS A 194 2.16 1.76 -26.54
C LYS A 194 1.90 1.40 -25.07
N ASN A 195 2.98 1.06 -24.37
CA ASN A 195 3.08 1.12 -22.92
C ASN A 195 3.41 2.56 -22.49
N LEU A 196 3.38 2.86 -21.18
CA LEU A 196 3.78 4.17 -20.65
C LEU A 196 5.01 4.03 -19.76
N LEU A 197 6.05 4.82 -20.06
CA LEU A 197 7.14 5.09 -19.13
C LEU A 197 7.01 6.55 -18.72
N VAL A 198 6.54 6.79 -17.50
CA VAL A 198 6.26 8.12 -16.98
C VAL A 198 7.50 8.64 -16.27
N THR A 199 8.17 9.62 -16.86
CA THR A 199 9.39 10.20 -16.27
C THR A 199 9.05 11.03 -15.02
N PRO A 200 10.02 11.32 -14.13
CA PRO A 200 9.75 12.09 -12.92
C PRO A 200 9.12 13.45 -13.24
N GLY A 201 7.96 13.73 -12.65
CA GLY A 201 7.20 14.94 -12.91
C GLY A 201 5.78 14.88 -12.33
N VAL A 202 5.10 16.03 -12.37
CA VAL A 202 3.68 16.18 -12.00
C VAL A 202 2.88 16.50 -13.26
N TYR A 203 1.92 15.64 -13.59
CA TYR A 203 1.18 15.62 -14.84
C TYR A 203 -0.30 15.91 -14.58
N HIS A 204 -0.75 17.08 -15.01
CA HIS A 204 -2.15 17.49 -14.92
C HIS A 204 -2.98 16.84 -16.03
N LEU A 205 -4.13 16.28 -15.66
CA LEU A 205 -5.00 15.50 -16.53
C LEU A 205 -6.38 16.16 -16.62
N ASN A 206 -6.70 16.72 -17.78
CA ASN A 206 -8.03 17.27 -18.06
C ASN A 206 -9.05 16.23 -18.54
N GLN A 207 -8.62 14.97 -18.74
CA GLN A 207 -9.45 13.83 -19.09
C GLN A 207 -8.85 12.54 -18.52
N THR A 208 -9.69 11.53 -18.33
CA THR A 208 -9.28 10.21 -17.83
C THR A 208 -8.32 9.50 -18.78
N LEU A 209 -7.24 8.95 -18.23
CA LEU A 209 -6.37 8.01 -18.95
C LEU A 209 -7.06 6.65 -19.09
N GLN A 210 -7.12 6.11 -20.30
CA GLN A 210 -7.84 4.88 -20.63
C GLN A 210 -6.87 3.74 -20.97
N VAL A 211 -6.67 2.82 -20.03
CA VAL A 211 -5.80 1.65 -20.21
C VAL A 211 -6.66 0.46 -20.63
N ASN A 212 -6.89 0.32 -21.93
CA ASN A 212 -7.85 -0.65 -22.48
C ASN A 212 -7.22 -1.91 -23.06
N ARG A 213 -5.89 -1.94 -23.23
CA ARG A 213 -5.19 -3.06 -23.86
C ARG A 213 -4.63 -3.99 -22.79
N ALA A 214 -4.88 -5.29 -22.94
CA ALA A 214 -4.24 -6.31 -22.12
C ALA A 214 -2.72 -6.17 -22.13
N ASP A 215 -2.08 -6.58 -21.04
CA ASP A 215 -0.63 -6.53 -20.84
C ASP A 215 0.03 -5.13 -20.92
N THR A 216 -0.76 -4.06 -20.91
CA THR A 216 -0.21 -2.71 -20.86
C THR A 216 0.60 -2.50 -19.58
N VAL A 217 1.82 -1.98 -19.74
CA VAL A 217 2.68 -1.54 -18.63
C VAL A 217 2.60 -0.03 -18.50
N VAL A 218 2.27 0.45 -17.32
CA VAL A 218 2.40 1.85 -16.90
C VAL A 218 3.44 1.89 -15.78
N LEU A 219 4.65 2.33 -16.10
CA LEU A 219 5.77 2.40 -15.17
C LEU A 219 6.15 3.86 -14.92
N GLY A 220 5.96 4.33 -13.69
CA GLY A 220 6.44 5.62 -13.22
C GLY A 220 7.86 5.53 -12.66
N LEU A 221 8.63 6.59 -12.91
CA LEU A 221 9.97 6.80 -12.36
C LEU A 221 9.95 8.01 -11.43
N GLY A 222 10.69 7.92 -10.31
CA GLY A 222 10.91 9.06 -9.42
C GLY A 222 9.61 9.70 -8.90
N LEU A 223 8.66 8.87 -8.46
CA LEU A 223 7.35 9.31 -7.93
C LEU A 223 6.56 10.16 -8.95
N ALA A 224 6.54 9.71 -10.21
CA ALA A 224 5.71 10.31 -11.25
C ALA A 224 4.26 10.44 -10.78
N THR A 225 3.72 11.66 -10.87
CA THR A 225 2.46 12.03 -10.23
C THR A 225 1.43 12.44 -11.27
N PHE A 226 0.23 11.88 -11.20
CA PHE A 226 -0.93 12.30 -11.98
C PHE A 226 -1.90 13.12 -11.12
N VAL A 227 -2.28 14.31 -11.59
CA VAL A 227 -3.24 15.20 -10.94
C VAL A 227 -4.47 15.33 -11.83
N PRO A 228 -5.64 14.79 -11.47
CA PRO A 228 -6.86 15.00 -12.25
C PRO A 228 -7.41 16.40 -12.03
N ASP A 229 -7.55 17.17 -13.11
CA ASP A 229 -8.21 18.46 -13.10
C ASP A 229 -9.73 18.29 -13.28
N ASN A 230 -10.50 19.30 -12.87
CA ASN A 230 -11.94 19.38 -13.14
C ASN A 230 -12.77 18.18 -12.62
N GLY A 231 -12.25 17.42 -11.64
CA GLY A 231 -12.95 16.30 -11.02
C GLY A 231 -13.04 15.05 -11.89
N VAL A 232 -12.17 14.90 -12.91
CA VAL A 232 -12.11 13.65 -13.68
C VAL A 232 -11.52 12.52 -12.85
N THR A 233 -11.83 11.27 -13.20
CA THR A 233 -11.02 10.13 -12.76
C THR A 233 -9.67 10.20 -13.46
N ALA A 234 -8.55 10.06 -12.74
CA ALA A 234 -7.22 10.15 -13.35
C ALA A 234 -6.95 8.97 -14.30
N MET A 235 -7.28 7.74 -13.89
CA MET A 235 -7.04 6.55 -14.70
C MET A 235 -8.17 5.51 -14.55
N LYS A 236 -8.58 4.94 -15.68
CA LYS A 236 -9.43 3.75 -15.75
C LYS A 236 -8.69 2.64 -16.49
N VAL A 237 -8.66 1.46 -15.88
CA VAL A 237 -8.19 0.22 -16.51
C VAL A 237 -9.42 -0.59 -16.92
N ALA A 238 -9.46 -1.09 -18.15
CA ALA A 238 -10.54 -1.96 -18.61
C ALA A 238 -10.49 -3.35 -17.93
N ASP A 239 -11.56 -4.14 -18.08
CA ASP A 239 -11.60 -5.54 -17.61
C ASP A 239 -10.77 -6.45 -18.53
N VAL A 240 -9.45 -6.29 -18.49
CA VAL A 240 -8.50 -6.97 -19.37
C VAL A 240 -7.35 -7.59 -18.57
N ASP A 241 -6.78 -8.65 -19.14
CA ASP A 241 -5.67 -9.36 -18.52
C ASP A 241 -4.43 -8.48 -18.37
N GLY A 242 -3.73 -8.69 -17.27
CA GLY A 242 -2.29 -8.44 -17.20
C GLY A 242 -1.88 -6.99 -17.23
N VAL A 243 -2.72 -6.01 -16.94
CA VAL A 243 -2.22 -4.63 -16.83
C VAL A 243 -1.28 -4.52 -15.63
N LYS A 244 -0.15 -3.81 -15.78
CA LYS A 244 0.79 -3.54 -14.70
C LYS A 244 0.89 -2.03 -14.49
N VAL A 245 0.39 -1.53 -13.37
CA VAL A 245 0.57 -0.12 -12.97
C VAL A 245 1.56 -0.07 -11.82
N ALA A 246 2.65 0.67 -12.00
CA ALA A 246 3.79 0.61 -11.10
C ALA A 246 4.44 1.97 -10.86
N GLY A 247 4.67 2.35 -9.60
CA GLY A 247 5.50 3.52 -9.24
C GLY A 247 4.87 4.87 -9.57
N VAL A 248 3.56 5.01 -9.40
CA VAL A 248 2.81 6.25 -9.70
C VAL A 248 2.06 6.75 -8.48
N LEU A 249 2.01 8.07 -8.33
CA LEU A 249 1.18 8.76 -7.34
C LEU A 249 -0.02 9.41 -8.03
N PHE A 250 -1.22 9.16 -7.54
CA PHE A 250 -2.43 9.91 -7.90
C PHE A 250 -2.69 10.96 -6.84
N ASP A 251 -2.54 12.23 -7.19
CA ASP A 251 -2.70 13.37 -6.28
C ASP A 251 -3.97 14.14 -6.63
N ALA A 252 -4.94 14.16 -5.73
CA ALA A 252 -6.28 14.68 -6.02
C ALA A 252 -6.27 16.18 -6.34
N GLY A 253 -6.98 16.58 -7.40
CA GLY A 253 -7.21 17.98 -7.72
C GLY A 253 -8.19 18.68 -6.77
N THR A 254 -8.32 20.00 -6.93
CA THR A 254 -9.18 20.84 -6.07
C THR A 254 -10.68 20.54 -6.23
N THR A 255 -11.08 20.09 -7.42
CA THR A 255 -12.45 19.67 -7.72
C THR A 255 -12.60 18.19 -7.41
N ASN A 256 -13.65 17.82 -6.67
CA ASN A 256 -13.85 16.44 -6.22
C ASN A 256 -13.98 15.46 -7.40
N SER A 257 -13.07 14.50 -7.49
CA SER A 257 -13.19 13.35 -8.37
C SER A 257 -14.06 12.26 -7.74
N PRO A 258 -15.00 11.64 -8.47
CA PRO A 258 -15.75 10.48 -7.94
C PRO A 258 -14.82 9.32 -7.57
N THR A 259 -13.83 9.05 -8.42
CA THR A 259 -12.74 8.10 -8.18
C THR A 259 -11.41 8.71 -8.65
N LEU A 260 -10.26 8.40 -8.04
CA LEU A 260 -8.96 8.73 -8.63
C LEU A 260 -8.50 7.65 -9.60
N MET A 261 -8.65 6.38 -9.22
CA MET A 261 -8.37 5.23 -10.08
C MET A 261 -9.48 4.17 -9.99
N GLU A 262 -9.80 3.57 -11.13
CA GLU A 262 -10.74 2.45 -11.25
C GLU A 262 -10.07 1.31 -12.04
N VAL A 263 -10.07 0.10 -11.49
CA VAL A 263 -9.54 -1.12 -12.13
C VAL A 263 -10.68 -2.05 -12.48
N GLY A 264 -10.99 -2.15 -13.77
CA GLY A 264 -12.22 -2.76 -14.27
C GLY A 264 -13.42 -1.82 -14.13
N PRO A 265 -14.33 -1.73 -15.11
CA PRO A 265 -15.59 -1.01 -14.94
C PRO A 265 -16.51 -1.71 -13.91
N THR A 266 -17.47 -0.96 -13.35
CA THR A 266 -18.55 -1.56 -12.54
C THR A 266 -19.21 -2.74 -13.27
N GLY A 267 -19.34 -3.88 -12.57
CA GLY A 267 -19.91 -5.11 -13.14
C GLY A 267 -18.90 -6.01 -13.85
N SER A 268 -17.59 -5.69 -13.77
CA SER A 268 -16.51 -6.65 -14.07
C SER A 268 -16.79 -8.01 -13.43
N SER A 269 -16.58 -9.06 -14.21
CA SER A 269 -16.79 -10.44 -13.78
C SER A 269 -15.88 -11.43 -14.53
N ALA A 270 -14.94 -10.94 -15.34
CA ALA A 270 -13.97 -11.80 -16.01
C ALA A 270 -12.95 -12.30 -14.99
N SER A 271 -12.63 -13.60 -15.03
CA SER A 271 -11.52 -14.10 -14.24
C SER A 271 -10.19 -13.83 -14.96
N HIS A 272 -9.26 -13.22 -14.23
CA HIS A 272 -7.91 -12.92 -14.69
C HIS A 272 -6.85 -13.77 -13.99
N THR A 273 -7.22 -14.94 -13.44
CA THR A 273 -6.35 -15.79 -12.59
C THR A 273 -4.98 -16.10 -13.22
N ALA A 274 -4.93 -16.33 -14.54
CA ALA A 274 -3.68 -16.70 -15.22
C ALA A 274 -2.74 -15.50 -15.46
N ASN A 275 -3.30 -14.31 -15.64
CA ASN A 275 -2.55 -13.08 -15.90
C ASN A 275 -3.28 -11.90 -15.25
N PRO A 276 -3.24 -11.77 -13.92
CA PRO A 276 -4.01 -10.76 -13.22
C PRO A 276 -3.48 -9.36 -13.53
N THR A 277 -4.31 -8.34 -13.42
CA THR A 277 -3.83 -6.96 -13.30
C THR A 277 -3.11 -6.77 -11.97
N SER A 278 -2.03 -5.98 -11.92
CA SER A 278 -1.32 -5.69 -10.67
C SER A 278 -0.94 -4.23 -10.50
N LEU A 279 -0.99 -3.81 -9.24
CA LEU A 279 -0.64 -2.48 -8.76
C LEU A 279 0.58 -2.63 -7.85
N HIS A 280 1.67 -1.93 -8.15
CA HIS A 280 2.87 -1.94 -7.32
C HIS A 280 3.33 -0.53 -7.03
N ASP A 281 3.51 -0.17 -5.76
CA ASP A 281 3.96 1.18 -5.42
C ASP A 281 3.03 2.25 -6.05
N VAL A 282 1.72 1.98 -5.97
CA VAL A 282 0.68 2.89 -6.46
C VAL A 282 0.13 3.64 -5.25
N TYR A 283 0.26 4.96 -5.28
CA TYR A 283 -0.01 5.81 -4.12
C TYR A 283 -1.14 6.79 -4.42
N PHE A 284 -1.85 7.22 -3.40
CA PHE A 284 -2.91 8.20 -3.50
C PHE A 284 -2.77 9.25 -2.41
N ARG A 285 -2.91 10.53 -2.79
CA ARG A 285 -2.89 11.66 -1.87
C ARG A 285 -4.13 12.52 -2.09
N VAL A 286 -4.81 12.85 -1.00
CA VAL A 286 -5.94 13.79 -0.99
C VAL A 286 -5.64 14.94 -0.03
N GLY A 287 -5.07 16.03 -0.55
CA GLY A 287 -4.64 17.20 0.23
C GLY A 287 -3.13 17.21 0.54
N GLY A 288 -2.70 18.09 1.44
CA GLY A 288 -1.31 18.17 1.94
C GLY A 288 -0.40 19.07 1.11
N ALA A 289 -0.54 19.05 -0.22
CA ALA A 289 0.14 19.98 -1.14
C ALA A 289 -0.77 21.14 -1.61
N GLY A 290 -1.92 21.32 -0.95
CA GLY A 290 -3.03 22.17 -1.40
C GLY A 290 -4.35 21.46 -1.12
N VAL A 291 -5.47 22.06 -1.54
CA VAL A 291 -6.77 21.39 -1.44
C VAL A 291 -6.85 20.29 -2.49
N GLY A 292 -7.10 19.05 -2.05
CA GLY A 292 -7.40 17.91 -2.91
C GLY A 292 -8.68 17.23 -2.44
N LYS A 293 -9.55 16.77 -3.35
CA LYS A 293 -10.83 16.13 -2.99
C LYS A 293 -11.10 14.90 -3.86
N ALA A 294 -11.56 13.82 -3.25
CA ALA A 294 -12.02 12.64 -3.97
C ALA A 294 -13.08 11.90 -3.15
N THR A 295 -14.16 11.42 -3.76
CA THR A 295 -15.15 10.59 -3.05
C THR A 295 -14.55 9.25 -2.68
N THR A 296 -14.02 8.52 -3.66
CA THR A 296 -13.24 7.28 -3.44
C THR A 296 -11.87 7.42 -4.09
N SER A 297 -10.79 6.94 -3.47
CA SER A 297 -9.47 7.03 -4.11
C SER A 297 -9.24 5.88 -5.10
N LEU A 298 -9.46 4.63 -4.68
CA LEU A 298 -9.28 3.45 -5.51
C LEU A 298 -10.51 2.54 -5.49
N VAL A 299 -10.97 2.15 -6.68
CA VAL A 299 -11.98 1.10 -6.86
C VAL A 299 -11.38 -0.05 -7.67
N ILE A 300 -11.47 -1.28 -7.14
CA ILE A 300 -11.03 -2.51 -7.81
C ILE A 300 -12.27 -3.34 -8.11
N ASN A 301 -12.72 -3.34 -9.36
CA ASN A 301 -13.84 -4.15 -9.83
C ASN A 301 -13.39 -5.47 -10.46
N SER A 302 -12.26 -5.49 -11.17
CA SER A 302 -11.75 -6.72 -11.79
C SER A 302 -11.36 -7.77 -10.76
N ASP A 303 -11.67 -9.03 -11.08
CA ASP A 303 -11.27 -10.17 -10.27
C ASP A 303 -9.75 -10.38 -10.32
N ASN A 304 -9.24 -11.10 -9.32
CA ASN A 304 -7.85 -11.59 -9.26
C ASN A 304 -6.75 -10.52 -9.17
N VAL A 305 -7.10 -9.23 -9.08
CA VAL A 305 -6.11 -8.14 -9.00
C VAL A 305 -5.15 -8.36 -7.84
N ILE A 306 -3.85 -8.09 -8.10
CA ILE A 306 -2.80 -8.10 -7.08
C ILE A 306 -2.46 -6.64 -6.75
N ALA A 307 -2.81 -6.17 -5.55
CA ALA A 307 -2.34 -4.90 -5.02
C ALA A 307 -1.15 -5.16 -4.09
N ASP A 308 0.06 -4.79 -4.49
CA ASP A 308 1.29 -5.06 -3.73
C ASP A 308 2.03 -3.77 -3.44
N HIS A 309 1.82 -3.26 -2.23
CA HIS A 309 2.21 -1.96 -1.71
C HIS A 309 1.41 -0.80 -2.32
N THR A 310 0.36 -0.43 -1.61
CA THR A 310 -0.48 0.73 -1.91
C THR A 310 -0.60 1.56 -0.65
N TRP A 311 -0.36 2.87 -0.76
CA TRP A 311 -0.68 3.82 0.29
C TRP A 311 -1.75 4.78 -0.21
N ILE A 312 -2.89 4.78 0.49
CA ILE A 312 -4.08 5.52 0.13
C ILE A 312 -4.34 6.51 1.27
N TRP A 313 -3.94 7.77 1.09
CA TRP A 313 -3.82 8.73 2.19
C TRP A 313 -4.66 9.98 1.95
N ARG A 314 -5.67 10.18 2.80
CA ARG A 314 -6.26 11.51 3.00
C ARG A 314 -5.32 12.28 3.92
N ALA A 315 -4.84 13.43 3.48
CA ALA A 315 -3.82 14.16 4.21
C ALA A 315 -4.28 14.58 5.62
N ASP A 316 -3.46 14.28 6.64
CA ASP A 316 -3.63 14.73 8.04
C ASP A 316 -2.80 16.00 8.36
N HIS A 317 -1.82 16.33 7.51
CA HIS A 317 -0.96 17.52 7.65
C HIS A 317 -0.60 18.15 6.29
N GLY A 318 -0.02 19.36 6.35
CA GLY A 318 0.36 20.16 5.19
C GLY A 318 -0.69 21.21 4.83
N SER A 319 -0.64 21.70 3.59
CA SER A 319 -1.56 22.71 3.07
C SER A 319 -2.90 22.10 2.64
N GLY A 320 -4.00 22.84 2.83
CA GLY A 320 -5.34 22.45 2.35
C GLY A 320 -6.00 21.30 3.12
N VAL A 321 -5.55 21.01 4.34
CA VAL A 321 -6.05 19.92 5.18
C VAL A 321 -7.12 20.40 6.17
N GLY A 322 -8.12 19.54 6.41
CA GLY A 322 -9.15 19.70 7.42
C GLY A 322 -10.47 19.05 7.01
N TRP A 323 -11.36 18.84 7.98
CA TRP A 323 -12.60 18.07 7.81
C TRP A 323 -13.47 18.51 6.62
N THR A 324 -13.47 19.81 6.29
CA THR A 324 -14.22 20.37 5.15
C THR A 324 -13.34 20.79 3.98
N SER A 325 -12.02 20.67 4.12
CA SER A 325 -11.02 21.16 3.15
C SER A 325 -10.66 20.05 2.15
N ASN A 326 -10.00 18.99 2.60
CA ASN A 326 -9.61 17.84 1.77
C ASN A 326 -10.58 16.68 1.96
N THR A 327 -11.85 16.91 1.64
CA THR A 327 -12.92 15.93 1.84
C THR A 327 -12.64 14.66 1.04
N ALA A 328 -12.67 13.51 1.72
CA ALA A 328 -12.57 12.21 1.09
C ALA A 328 -13.35 11.15 1.86
N ASP A 329 -14.31 10.50 1.20
CA ASP A 329 -15.25 9.60 1.88
C ASP A 329 -14.59 8.24 2.17
N THR A 330 -14.08 7.55 1.14
CA THR A 330 -13.58 6.18 1.24
C THR A 330 -12.21 6.03 0.54
N GLY A 331 -11.28 5.31 1.15
CA GLY A 331 -9.98 5.06 0.54
C GLY A 331 -10.08 4.04 -0.60
N LEU A 332 -10.46 2.82 -0.23
CA LEU A 332 -10.49 1.65 -1.11
C LEU A 332 -11.85 0.97 -1.11
N ILE A 333 -12.35 0.62 -2.31
CA ILE A 333 -13.45 -0.32 -2.50
C ILE A 333 -12.97 -1.47 -3.37
N VAL A 334 -13.11 -2.71 -2.88
CA VAL A 334 -12.81 -3.94 -3.62
C VAL A 334 -14.11 -4.69 -3.91
N ASN A 335 -14.54 -4.67 -5.16
CA ASN A 335 -15.71 -5.41 -5.64
C ASN A 335 -15.33 -6.75 -6.27
N GLY A 336 -14.17 -6.83 -6.92
CA GLY A 336 -13.72 -8.05 -7.59
C GLY A 336 -13.45 -9.21 -6.63
N ASP A 337 -13.71 -10.42 -7.10
CA ASP A 337 -13.43 -11.65 -6.39
C ASP A 337 -11.95 -12.02 -6.48
N ASN A 338 -11.45 -12.74 -5.47
CA ASN A 338 -10.08 -13.28 -5.42
C ASN A 338 -8.96 -12.23 -5.53
N VAL A 339 -9.26 -10.97 -5.20
CA VAL A 339 -8.26 -9.90 -5.08
C VAL A 339 -7.30 -10.21 -3.93
N THR A 340 -6.01 -9.98 -4.15
CA THR A 340 -4.97 -10.16 -3.12
C THR A 340 -4.23 -8.85 -2.88
N ALA A 341 -4.20 -8.42 -1.62
CA ALA A 341 -3.47 -7.24 -1.17
C ALA A 341 -2.26 -7.65 -0.30
N TYR A 342 -1.10 -7.08 -0.60
CA TYR A 342 0.11 -7.12 0.21
C TYR A 342 0.49 -5.69 0.59
N GLY A 343 0.70 -5.41 1.87
CA GLY A 343 1.21 -4.09 2.28
C GLY A 343 0.18 -3.00 1.97
N LEU A 344 -1.03 -3.15 2.51
CA LEU A 344 -2.12 -2.21 2.29
C LEU A 344 -2.14 -1.16 3.41
N PHE A 345 -1.90 0.10 3.05
CA PHE A 345 -1.90 1.24 3.97
C PHE A 345 -3.04 2.18 3.53
N VAL A 346 -4.03 2.43 4.40
CA VAL A 346 -5.17 3.30 4.07
C VAL A 346 -5.52 4.18 5.26
N GLU A 347 -5.52 5.50 5.12
CA GLU A 347 -5.52 6.40 6.27
C GLU A 347 -6.41 7.63 6.10
N HIS A 348 -7.01 8.02 7.24
CA HIS A 348 -7.70 9.27 7.53
C HIS A 348 -8.94 9.64 6.71
N TYR A 349 -9.53 8.71 5.95
CA TYR A 349 -10.79 8.96 5.23
C TYR A 349 -11.95 9.26 6.18
N GLN A 350 -12.95 10.00 5.71
CA GLN A 350 -14.06 10.49 6.55
C GLN A 350 -15.07 9.39 6.88
N LYS A 351 -15.13 8.31 6.10
CA LYS A 351 -15.99 7.15 6.34
C LYS A 351 -15.15 5.87 6.44
N TYR A 352 -15.60 4.78 5.82
CA TYR A 352 -14.83 3.54 5.79
C TYR A 352 -13.51 3.75 5.07
N GLN A 353 -12.42 3.26 5.65
CA GLN A 353 -11.10 3.39 5.03
C GLN A 353 -11.00 2.38 3.88
N THR A 354 -11.44 1.15 4.13
CA THR A 354 -11.49 0.06 3.16
C THR A 354 -12.83 -0.68 3.24
N ILE A 355 -13.45 -0.91 2.08
CA ILE A 355 -14.64 -1.75 1.91
C ILE A 355 -14.29 -2.92 0.99
N TRP A 356 -14.61 -4.13 1.41
CA TRP A 356 -14.39 -5.37 0.68
C TRP A 356 -15.71 -6.10 0.43
N ASN A 357 -16.14 -6.13 -0.82
CA ASN A 357 -17.39 -6.71 -1.27
C ASN A 357 -17.20 -8.07 -1.99
N GLY A 358 -16.03 -8.32 -2.58
CA GLY A 358 -15.72 -9.56 -3.29
C GLY A 358 -15.33 -10.75 -2.39
N ASN A 359 -15.69 -11.96 -2.81
CA ASN A 359 -15.33 -13.21 -2.16
C ASN A 359 -13.89 -13.64 -2.48
N GLY A 360 -13.32 -14.50 -1.64
CA GLY A 360 -11.98 -15.04 -1.82
C GLY A 360 -10.86 -14.03 -1.59
N GLY A 361 -11.20 -12.82 -1.13
CA GLY A 361 -10.25 -11.74 -0.86
C GLY A 361 -9.20 -12.12 0.17
N ARG A 362 -7.95 -11.69 -0.06
CA ARG A 362 -6.83 -11.94 0.85
C ARG A 362 -6.04 -10.68 1.12
N THR A 363 -5.83 -10.34 2.38
CA THR A 363 -4.98 -9.22 2.80
C THR A 363 -3.85 -9.71 3.67
N TYR A 364 -2.62 -9.39 3.28
CA TYR A 364 -1.42 -9.67 4.06
C TYR A 364 -0.77 -8.36 4.42
N PHE A 365 -0.78 -8.04 5.72
CA PHE A 365 -0.49 -6.74 6.27
C PHE A 365 -1.53 -5.68 5.89
N TYR A 366 -2.14 -5.08 6.91
CA TYR A 366 -2.94 -3.86 6.80
C TYR A 366 -2.50 -2.87 7.87
N GLN A 367 -2.32 -1.62 7.50
CA GLN A 367 -2.12 -0.51 8.42
C GLN A 367 -3.13 0.59 8.12
N ASN A 368 -3.67 1.17 9.19
CA ASN A 368 -4.61 2.26 9.12
C ASN A 368 -4.42 3.21 10.31
N GLU A 369 -4.64 4.48 10.04
CA GLU A 369 -5.04 5.48 11.02
C GLU A 369 -6.40 6.07 10.69
N MET A 370 -7.27 6.19 11.69
CA MET A 370 -8.57 6.84 11.58
C MET A 370 -8.40 8.36 11.38
N PRO A 371 -9.40 9.09 10.85
CA PRO A 371 -9.28 10.54 10.68
C PRO A 371 -9.06 11.20 12.04
N TYR A 372 -8.09 12.09 12.13
CA TYR A 372 -7.77 12.79 13.38
C TYR A 372 -8.74 13.93 13.69
N ASP A 373 -9.37 14.44 12.63
CA ASP A 373 -10.10 15.69 12.57
C ASP A 373 -11.65 15.61 12.54
N PRO A 374 -12.35 14.52 12.92
CA PRO A 374 -13.77 14.59 13.21
C PRO A 374 -14.06 15.69 14.25
N PRO A 375 -14.92 16.69 13.94
CA PRO A 375 -15.11 17.84 14.83
C PRO A 375 -15.86 17.46 16.12
N ASN A 376 -16.71 16.45 16.05
CA ASN A 376 -17.46 15.89 17.17
C ASN A 376 -18.03 14.52 16.77
N GLN A 377 -18.55 13.78 17.74
CA GLN A 377 -19.13 12.46 17.50
C GLN A 377 -20.29 12.51 16.49
N ALA A 378 -21.18 13.51 16.56
CA ALA A 378 -22.34 13.60 15.68
C ALA A 378 -21.97 13.77 14.20
N ALA A 379 -20.85 14.42 13.91
CA ALA A 379 -20.31 14.55 12.55
C ALA A 379 -19.71 13.23 12.02
N TRP A 380 -19.44 12.27 12.91
CA TRP A 380 -18.82 10.99 12.57
C TRP A 380 -19.60 9.82 13.20
N MET A 381 -20.85 9.70 12.78
CA MET A 381 -21.73 8.57 13.07
C MET A 381 -22.05 7.82 11.78
N ASN A 382 -22.06 6.50 11.84
CA ASN A 382 -22.59 5.64 10.79
C ASN A 382 -23.94 5.06 11.23
N GLY A 383 -25.02 5.81 10.97
CA GLY A 383 -26.33 5.49 11.56
C GLY A 383 -26.27 5.57 13.09
N SER A 384 -26.56 4.47 13.79
CA SER A 384 -26.43 4.37 15.25
C SER A 384 -25.02 4.00 15.73
N THR A 385 -24.10 3.66 14.81
CA THR A 385 -22.73 3.24 15.14
C THR A 385 -21.82 4.46 15.27
N GLN A 386 -20.97 4.49 16.31
CA GLN A 386 -19.98 5.54 16.50
C GLN A 386 -18.82 5.36 15.50
N GLY A 387 -18.63 6.31 14.60
CA GLY A 387 -17.61 6.26 13.56
C GLY A 387 -17.82 5.18 12.49
N TYR A 388 -16.79 4.98 11.69
CA TYR A 388 -16.74 4.00 10.60
C TYR A 388 -15.54 3.08 10.80
N ALA A 389 -15.70 1.81 10.44
CA ALA A 389 -14.60 0.84 10.53
C ALA A 389 -13.45 1.20 9.57
N ALA A 390 -12.23 0.90 9.97
CA ALA A 390 -11.08 0.93 9.08
C ALA A 390 -11.23 -0.12 7.97
N TYR A 391 -11.62 -1.34 8.34
CA TYR A 391 -11.74 -2.45 7.41
C TYR A 391 -13.13 -3.08 7.47
N LYS A 392 -13.96 -2.82 6.46
CA LYS A 392 -15.30 -3.39 6.32
C LYS A 392 -15.29 -4.52 5.31
N VAL A 393 -15.62 -5.74 5.74
CA VAL A 393 -16.04 -6.82 4.85
C VAL A 393 -17.56 -6.82 4.79
N ALA A 394 -18.13 -6.81 3.59
CA ALA A 394 -19.58 -6.78 3.38
C ALA A 394 -20.26 -8.04 3.94
N ASP A 395 -21.49 -7.87 4.43
CA ASP A 395 -22.25 -8.92 5.12
C ASP A 395 -22.53 -10.14 4.23
N SER A 396 -22.57 -9.93 2.91
CA SER A 396 -22.76 -10.97 1.90
C SER A 396 -21.52 -11.80 1.58
N VAL A 397 -20.33 -11.40 2.05
CA VAL A 397 -19.08 -12.12 1.79
C VAL A 397 -19.04 -13.41 2.62
N THR A 398 -18.72 -14.52 1.96
CA THR A 398 -18.66 -15.85 2.56
C THR A 398 -17.23 -16.37 2.70
N SER A 399 -16.27 -15.76 1.99
CA SER A 399 -14.86 -16.15 2.02
C SER A 399 -13.96 -14.92 1.99
N HIS A 400 -13.15 -14.74 3.04
CA HIS A 400 -12.17 -13.66 3.15
C HIS A 400 -11.07 -14.06 4.15
N GLN A 401 -9.82 -13.68 3.90
CA GLN A 401 -8.73 -13.94 4.85
C GLN A 401 -7.83 -12.72 5.01
N ALA A 402 -7.51 -12.35 6.25
CA ALA A 402 -6.56 -11.26 6.48
C ALA A 402 -5.59 -11.58 7.63
N TYR A 403 -4.32 -11.19 7.46
CA TYR A 403 -3.22 -11.49 8.38
C TYR A 403 -2.44 -10.22 8.73
N GLY A 404 -2.31 -9.91 10.02
CA GLY A 404 -1.53 -8.77 10.51
C GLY A 404 -2.21 -7.42 10.22
N LEU A 405 -3.28 -7.09 10.94
CA LEU A 405 -4.07 -5.87 10.72
C LEU A 405 -3.90 -4.91 11.90
N GLY A 406 -3.44 -3.69 11.62
CA GLY A 406 -3.37 -2.58 12.56
C GLY A 406 -4.34 -1.47 12.22
N SER A 407 -5.03 -0.92 13.22
CA SER A 407 -5.82 0.32 13.09
C SER A 407 -5.65 1.21 14.31
N TYR A 408 -5.23 2.46 14.09
CA TYR A 408 -4.86 3.38 15.15
C TYR A 408 -5.78 4.61 15.14
N CYS A 409 -5.97 5.23 16.30
CA CYS A 409 -6.65 6.51 16.40
C CYS A 409 -5.77 7.56 17.11
N TYR A 410 -5.92 8.81 16.67
CA TYR A 410 -5.36 9.99 17.29
C TYR A 410 -6.35 11.14 17.10
N PHE A 411 -7.51 11.07 17.77
CA PHE A 411 -8.58 12.07 17.63
C PHE A 411 -8.19 13.38 18.33
N ASN A 412 -7.13 14.05 17.89
CA ASN A 412 -6.55 15.20 18.55
C ASN A 412 -7.44 16.45 18.49
N VAL A 413 -8.23 16.60 17.42
CA VAL A 413 -9.20 17.71 17.29
C VAL A 413 -10.32 17.56 18.31
N ASN A 414 -10.78 16.34 18.57
CA ASN A 414 -11.77 16.07 19.60
C ASN A 414 -11.55 14.67 20.24
N PRO A 415 -10.79 14.60 21.35
CA PRO A 415 -10.47 13.32 22.01
C PRO A 415 -11.68 12.59 22.60
N GLY A 416 -12.85 13.24 22.67
CA GLY A 416 -14.11 12.62 23.08
C GLY A 416 -14.79 11.80 21.98
N VAL A 417 -14.27 11.84 20.74
CA VAL A 417 -14.73 11.00 19.64
C VAL A 417 -14.34 9.54 19.89
N VAL A 418 -15.27 8.65 19.56
CA VAL A 418 -15.14 7.21 19.71
C VAL A 418 -15.39 6.54 18.37
N ALA A 419 -14.54 5.58 18.03
CA ALA A 419 -14.83 4.56 17.03
C ALA A 419 -15.35 3.31 17.72
N GLU A 420 -16.51 2.82 17.29
CA GLU A 420 -17.12 1.62 17.83
C GLU A 420 -16.23 0.39 17.59
N ARG A 421 -15.63 0.28 16.40
CA ARG A 421 -14.81 -0.86 16.01
C ARG A 421 -13.81 -0.48 14.92
N ALA A 422 -12.65 -1.12 14.91
CA ALA A 422 -11.70 -0.98 13.81
C ALA A 422 -12.05 -1.85 12.60
N ILE A 423 -12.52 -3.08 12.83
CA ILE A 423 -12.88 -4.03 11.77
C ILE A 423 -14.36 -4.37 11.90
N GLU A 424 -15.06 -4.40 10.78
CA GLU A 424 -16.45 -4.83 10.69
C GLU A 424 -16.57 -5.94 9.64
N ALA A 425 -17.08 -7.11 10.02
CA ALA A 425 -17.10 -8.28 9.14
C ALA A 425 -18.22 -9.28 9.49
N PRO A 426 -18.66 -10.12 8.54
CA PRO A 426 -19.48 -11.29 8.85
C PRO A 426 -18.79 -12.20 9.88
N ASN A 427 -19.57 -12.70 10.84
CA ASN A 427 -19.12 -13.77 11.74
C ASN A 427 -19.44 -15.13 11.13
N THR A 428 -18.61 -15.57 10.17
CA THR A 428 -18.77 -16.87 9.50
C THR A 428 -17.42 -17.59 9.37
N ALA A 429 -17.44 -18.92 9.28
CA ALA A 429 -16.20 -19.73 9.26
C ALA A 429 -15.27 -19.43 8.06
N GLY A 430 -15.81 -18.88 6.96
CA GLY A 430 -15.03 -18.56 5.77
C GLY A 430 -14.40 -17.16 5.78
N VAL A 431 -14.79 -16.28 6.71
CA VAL A 431 -14.26 -14.92 6.86
C VAL A 431 -13.36 -14.87 8.08
N ARG A 432 -12.03 -14.91 7.87
CA ARG A 432 -11.05 -15.14 8.94
C ARG A 432 -10.00 -14.05 9.03
N PHE A 433 -9.69 -13.63 10.23
CA PHE A 433 -8.65 -12.66 10.54
C PHE A 433 -7.67 -13.25 11.53
N GLN A 434 -6.38 -12.93 11.37
CA GLN A 434 -5.31 -13.33 12.28
C GLN A 434 -4.42 -12.15 12.61
N SER A 435 -3.99 -12.06 13.86
CA SER A 435 -3.09 -11.02 14.37
C SER A 435 -3.61 -9.61 14.12
N MET A 436 -4.55 -9.17 14.94
CA MET A 436 -5.15 -7.84 14.85
C MET A 436 -4.75 -7.01 16.06
N VAL A 437 -4.47 -5.73 15.83
CA VAL A 437 -4.12 -4.76 16.87
C VAL A 437 -4.87 -3.46 16.62
N THR A 438 -5.40 -2.85 17.70
CA THR A 438 -5.82 -1.45 17.69
C THR A 438 -4.98 -0.65 18.66
N VAL A 439 -4.77 0.63 18.34
CA VAL A 439 -3.95 1.53 19.17
C VAL A 439 -4.62 2.90 19.32
N SER A 440 -4.68 3.42 20.53
CA SER A 440 -4.96 4.83 20.81
C SER A 440 -3.61 5.54 21.01
N LEU A 441 -3.21 6.33 20.02
CA LEU A 441 -1.90 6.97 20.00
C LEU A 441 -1.80 8.01 21.12
N GLY A 442 -0.88 7.78 22.06
CA GLY A 442 -0.75 8.60 23.26
C GLY A 442 -2.01 8.64 24.14
N GLY A 443 -2.94 7.67 23.98
CA GLY A 443 -4.21 7.67 24.70
C GLY A 443 -5.25 8.68 24.17
N THR A 444 -5.04 9.24 22.97
CA THR A 444 -5.89 10.30 22.39
C THR A 444 -7.00 9.70 21.53
N GLY A 445 -8.21 9.64 22.08
CA GLY A 445 -9.37 9.02 21.42
C GLY A 445 -9.57 7.55 21.83
N THR A 446 -10.67 6.96 21.38
CA THR A 446 -11.02 5.57 21.74
C THR A 446 -11.43 4.75 20.53
N ILE A 447 -10.91 3.52 20.45
CA ILE A 447 -11.46 2.44 19.63
C ILE A 447 -12.04 1.41 20.60
N ARG A 448 -13.38 1.24 20.65
CA ARG A 448 -14.01 0.34 21.63
C ARG A 448 -13.68 -1.12 21.38
N HIS A 449 -13.71 -1.54 20.12
CA HIS A 449 -13.52 -2.94 19.75
C HIS A 449 -12.51 -3.13 18.61
N VAL A 450 -11.77 -4.24 18.65
CA VAL A 450 -10.86 -4.60 17.57
C VAL A 450 -11.67 -5.05 16.35
N VAL A 451 -12.58 -6.02 16.52
CA VAL A 451 -13.49 -6.48 15.46
C VAL A 451 -14.90 -6.57 16.00
N ASN A 452 -15.88 -6.01 15.28
CA ASN A 452 -17.29 -6.05 15.65
C ASN A 452 -17.51 -5.60 17.11
N GLY A 453 -17.79 -6.54 18.03
CA GLY A 453 -17.95 -6.31 19.46
C GLY A 453 -16.90 -7.02 20.32
N THR A 454 -15.74 -7.38 19.75
CA THR A 454 -14.72 -8.25 20.36
C THR A 454 -13.35 -7.57 20.39
N GLY A 455 -12.63 -7.78 21.50
CA GLY A 455 -11.36 -7.11 21.79
C GLY A 455 -11.54 -5.66 22.22
N GLY A 456 -10.46 -5.01 22.65
CA GLY A 456 -10.47 -3.61 23.10
C GLY A 456 -10.91 -3.41 24.55
N PRO A 457 -11.06 -2.14 24.98
CA PRO A 457 -10.84 -0.93 24.18
C PRO A 457 -9.36 -0.56 24.05
N SER A 458 -9.05 0.21 23.01
CA SER A 458 -7.83 1.00 22.92
C SER A 458 -8.16 2.45 23.25
N ASN A 459 -7.66 2.96 24.38
CA ASN A 459 -7.94 4.31 24.91
C ASN A 459 -6.81 4.78 25.85
N SER A 460 -7.01 5.87 26.60
CA SER A 460 -6.03 6.43 27.54
C SER A 460 -5.62 5.52 28.72
N SER A 461 -6.44 4.53 29.06
CA SER A 461 -6.12 3.53 30.10
C SER A 461 -5.38 2.33 29.52
N THR A 462 -5.76 1.91 28.31
CA THR A 462 -5.20 0.76 27.61
C THR A 462 -4.87 1.18 26.18
N ASN A 463 -3.68 1.74 25.95
CA ASN A 463 -3.32 2.29 24.65
C ASN A 463 -3.35 1.25 23.52
N VAL A 464 -3.07 -0.02 23.80
CA VAL A 464 -2.95 -1.10 22.81
C VAL A 464 -3.89 -2.25 23.18
N ALA A 465 -4.65 -2.75 22.20
CA ALA A 465 -5.46 -3.96 22.33
C ALA A 465 -5.20 -4.92 21.18
N ASN A 466 -4.90 -6.17 21.52
CA ASN A 466 -4.62 -7.25 20.56
C ASN A 466 -5.77 -8.24 20.50
N LEU A 467 -6.00 -8.82 19.32
CA LEU A 467 -6.88 -9.97 19.11
C LEU A 467 -6.19 -10.94 18.15
N THR A 468 -5.93 -12.17 18.60
CA THR A 468 -5.12 -13.14 17.85
C THR A 468 -5.82 -13.72 16.63
N SER A 469 -7.14 -13.91 16.72
CA SER A 469 -7.95 -14.53 15.67
C SER A 469 -9.41 -14.06 15.73
N TYR A 470 -10.10 -14.10 14.60
CA TYR A 470 -11.55 -13.89 14.49
C TYR A 470 -12.12 -14.58 13.22
N PRO A 471 -13.35 -15.12 13.25
CA PRO A 471 -14.08 -15.44 14.46
C PRO A 471 -13.39 -16.54 15.28
#